data_AF-A0A957ECG4-F1
#
_entry.id   AF-A0A957ECG4-F1
#
_cell.length_a   1.000
_cell.length_b   1.000
_cell.length_c   1.000
_cell.angle_alpha   90.00
_cell.angle_beta   90.00
_cell.angle_gamma   90.00
#
_symmetry.space_group_name_H-M   'P 1'
#
loop_
_entity.id
_entity.type
_entity.pdbx_description
1 polymer ?
#
loop_
_entity_poly.entity_id
_entity_poly.type
_entity_poly.pdbx_seq_one_letter_code
_entity_poly.pdbx_strand_id
1 'polypeptide(L)'
;MTNITAATTEQLIQLIDEDPTRLARLIDHTLLKPDATEAMIAQICREALRHHFFSVCVNPTNVRFAASQLAGSNVKVCAVVGFPLGATTTKEKVSETQTAIENGATEIDMVINIGAVKSKDDDFTLAQITAVTQACHERDALCKVIIETSYLTNEEKVRVCQIAKAAGADFVKTSTGFSGGGATVEDVALMRHTVGQQMGVKASGGIRSLDDARRMVAAGASRLGLSSGVRIMQEAEAAARGGTEILGIAEAVLYVTDIPRARQFYTEVLGLPVSSQFEDAIFLQTGQNSTLILFDINKLEVRESIIPSHGARGQGHVCLAIPPEQMDGWRARLLAHEIEIEHEQDWSLGTHSLYFRDPDGNSLELMDGRHYRRVWRKLQEKTDTAY
;
A
#
# COMPACT_ATOMS: atom_id res chain seq x y z
N MET A 1 24.27 -16.54 3.67
CA MET A 1 24.14 -15.74 2.44
C MET A 1 24.25 -16.71 1.28
N THR A 2 23.12 -17.14 0.72
CA THR A 2 23.07 -18.11 -0.38
C THR A 2 23.47 -17.40 -1.67
N ASN A 3 24.45 -17.94 -2.39
CA ASN A 3 24.95 -17.42 -3.66
C ASN A 3 23.82 -17.29 -4.69
N ILE A 4 23.39 -16.06 -4.98
CA ILE A 4 22.52 -15.75 -6.12
C ILE A 4 23.44 -15.51 -7.33
N THR A 5 23.88 -16.59 -7.97
CA THR A 5 24.52 -16.52 -9.29
C THR A 5 23.48 -16.80 -10.36
N ALA A 6 23.23 -15.80 -11.21
CA ALA A 6 22.53 -15.86 -12.50
C ALA A 6 21.13 -16.54 -12.52
N ALA A 7 20.23 -16.17 -11.61
CA ALA A 7 18.82 -16.46 -11.81
C ALA A 7 18.27 -15.63 -12.98
N THR A 8 17.43 -16.23 -13.84
CA THR A 8 16.72 -15.49 -14.89
C THR A 8 15.72 -14.52 -14.26
N THR A 9 15.32 -13.49 -15.02
CA THR A 9 14.24 -12.56 -14.63
C THR A 9 13.01 -13.28 -14.08
N GLU A 10 12.57 -14.35 -14.75
CA GLU A 10 11.42 -15.15 -14.35
C GLU A 10 11.65 -15.87 -13.02
N GLN A 11 12.85 -16.41 -12.80
CA GLN A 11 13.21 -17.05 -11.53
C GLN A 11 13.23 -16.05 -10.37
N LEU A 12 13.73 -14.82 -10.58
CA LEU A 12 13.73 -13.78 -9.56
C LEU A 12 12.31 -13.33 -9.19
N ILE A 13 11.43 -13.20 -10.20
CA ILE A 13 10.02 -12.87 -9.99
C ILE A 13 9.31 -13.99 -9.24
N GLN A 14 9.51 -15.23 -9.66
CA GLN A 14 8.89 -16.39 -9.01
C GLN A 14 9.31 -16.50 -7.54
N LEU A 15 10.59 -16.25 -7.23
CA LEU A 15 11.09 -16.26 -5.86
C LEU A 15 10.47 -15.14 -5.00
N ILE A 16 10.14 -13.99 -5.58
CA ILE A 16 9.40 -12.90 -4.91
C ILE A 16 7.95 -13.31 -4.67
N ASP A 17 7.34 -14.01 -5.63
CA ASP A 17 5.93 -14.38 -5.59
C ASP A 17 5.64 -15.52 -4.63
N GLU A 18 6.57 -16.47 -4.50
CA GLU A 18 6.50 -17.57 -3.53
C GLU A 18 6.71 -17.09 -2.09
N ASP A 19 7.51 -16.04 -1.89
CA ASP A 19 7.88 -15.53 -0.57
C ASP A 19 7.95 -13.99 -0.56
N PRO A 20 6.83 -13.31 -0.25
CA PRO A 20 6.77 -11.85 -0.17
C PRO A 20 7.81 -11.24 0.77
N THR A 21 8.33 -12.00 1.76
CA THR A 21 9.34 -11.48 2.68
C THR A 21 10.66 -11.14 1.97
N ARG A 22 10.95 -11.79 0.84
CA ARG A 22 12.11 -11.47 0.02
C ARG A 22 11.99 -10.10 -0.61
N LEU A 23 10.81 -9.75 -1.11
CA LEU A 23 10.53 -8.42 -1.63
C LEU A 23 10.62 -7.36 -0.54
N ALA A 24 10.09 -7.64 0.66
CA ALA A 24 10.20 -6.72 1.79
C ALA A 24 11.66 -6.35 2.10
N ARG A 25 12.59 -7.33 2.03
CA ARG A 25 14.02 -7.11 2.23
C ARG A 25 14.73 -6.35 1.11
N LEU A 26 14.02 -5.97 0.04
CA LEU A 26 14.52 -5.06 -0.99
C LEU A 26 13.97 -3.64 -0.83
N ILE A 27 13.05 -3.39 0.11
CA ILE A 27 12.35 -2.09 0.20
C ILE A 27 13.05 -1.17 1.21
N ASP A 28 13.41 0.02 0.73
CA ASP A 28 13.68 1.21 1.54
C ASP A 28 12.41 2.06 1.59
N HIS A 29 11.65 1.96 2.68
CA HIS A 29 10.36 2.63 2.84
C HIS A 29 10.56 4.12 3.11
N THR A 30 10.17 4.95 2.15
CA THR A 30 10.70 6.31 2.01
C THR A 30 9.65 7.39 2.30
N LEU A 31 9.99 8.37 3.15
CA LEU A 31 9.24 9.60 3.33
C LEU A 31 10.19 10.81 3.38
N LEU A 32 10.24 11.54 2.27
CA LEU A 32 11.12 12.71 2.08
C LEU A 32 10.34 14.00 1.79
N LYS A 33 9.01 13.97 1.92
CA LYS A 33 8.21 15.18 1.70
C LYS A 33 8.56 16.26 2.72
N PRO A 34 8.62 17.55 2.34
CA PRO A 34 8.99 18.63 3.24
C PRO A 34 7.95 18.86 4.35
N ASP A 35 6.71 18.41 4.17
CA ASP A 35 5.62 18.48 5.15
C ASP A 35 5.51 17.23 6.03
N ALA A 36 6.50 16.33 5.99
CA ALA A 36 6.51 15.12 6.80
C ALA A 36 6.59 15.44 8.31
N THR A 37 5.49 15.19 9.02
CA THR A 37 5.41 15.36 10.48
C THR A 37 6.02 14.17 11.22
N GLU A 38 6.37 14.36 12.49
CA GLU A 38 6.86 13.27 13.35
C GLU A 38 5.88 12.08 13.40
N ALA A 39 4.56 12.33 13.43
CA ALA A 39 3.54 11.28 13.41
C ALA A 39 3.59 10.44 12.12
N MET A 40 3.86 11.07 10.97
CA MET A 40 4.05 10.38 9.69
C MET A 40 5.36 9.58 9.67
N ILE A 41 6.44 10.11 10.26
CA ILE A 41 7.70 9.37 10.41
C ILE A 41 7.51 8.14 11.30
N ALA A 42 6.80 8.29 12.42
CA ALA A 42 6.47 7.19 13.31
C ALA A 42 5.62 6.12 12.60
N GLN A 43 4.70 6.56 11.73
CA GLN A 43 3.90 5.65 10.91
C GLN A 43 4.78 4.81 9.98
N ILE A 44 5.67 5.41 9.19
CA ILE A 44 6.52 4.62 8.28
C ILE A 44 7.47 3.69 9.03
N CYS A 45 7.91 4.05 10.24
CA CYS A 45 8.70 3.17 11.10
C CYS A 45 7.89 1.95 11.54
N ARG A 46 6.64 2.15 12.00
CA ARG A 46 5.75 1.03 12.36
C ARG A 46 5.44 0.12 11.18
N GLU A 47 5.22 0.70 10.00
CA GLU A 47 5.01 -0.06 8.76
C GLU A 47 6.24 -0.89 8.37
N ALA A 48 7.43 -0.30 8.47
CA ALA A 48 8.68 -0.99 8.19
C ALA A 48 8.96 -2.13 9.18
N LEU A 49 8.66 -1.95 10.47
CA LEU A 49 8.73 -3.01 11.46
C LEU A 49 7.76 -4.15 11.16
N ARG A 50 6.50 -3.81 10.85
CA ARG A 50 5.43 -4.77 10.55
C ARG A 50 5.73 -5.63 9.33
N HIS A 51 6.23 -5.01 8.26
CA HIS A 51 6.50 -5.70 6.99
C HIS A 51 7.95 -6.21 6.89
N HIS A 52 8.79 -5.95 7.89
CA HIS A 52 10.20 -6.31 7.89
C HIS A 52 10.97 -5.73 6.70
N PHE A 53 10.70 -4.47 6.36
CA PHE A 53 11.44 -3.77 5.30
C PHE A 53 12.95 -3.69 5.60
N PHE A 54 13.74 -3.41 4.57
CA PHE A 54 15.19 -3.28 4.73
C PHE A 54 15.53 -2.05 5.54
N SER A 55 15.01 -0.88 5.13
CA SER A 55 15.24 0.39 5.82
C SER A 55 14.03 1.31 5.78
N VAL A 56 14.05 2.34 6.61
CA VAL A 56 13.31 3.59 6.37
C VAL A 56 14.25 4.65 5.81
N CYS A 57 13.80 5.41 4.81
CA CYS A 57 14.57 6.51 4.22
C CYS A 57 13.91 7.86 4.52
N VAL A 58 14.63 8.73 5.23
CA VAL A 58 14.10 10.00 5.77
C VAL A 58 15.07 11.17 5.55
N ASN A 59 14.55 12.39 5.65
CA ASN A 59 15.39 13.60 5.66
C ASN A 59 16.26 13.64 6.93
N PRO A 60 17.48 14.24 6.89
CA PRO A 60 18.43 14.23 8.01
C PRO A 60 17.86 14.64 9.37
N THR A 61 16.96 15.63 9.39
CA THR A 61 16.30 16.12 10.61
C THR A 61 15.51 15.04 11.37
N ASN A 62 15.06 13.99 10.67
CA ASN A 62 14.22 12.93 11.21
C ASN A 62 15.00 11.68 11.61
N VAL A 63 16.33 11.63 11.35
CA VAL A 63 17.15 10.42 11.53
C VAL A 63 17.16 9.95 12.98
N ARG A 64 17.41 10.86 13.92
CA ARG A 64 17.46 10.53 15.36
C ARG A 64 16.13 9.97 15.86
N PHE A 65 15.03 10.57 15.41
CA PHE A 65 13.70 10.11 15.77
C PHE A 65 13.43 8.71 15.17
N ALA A 66 13.66 8.52 13.87
CA ALA A 66 13.50 7.22 13.21
C ALA A 66 14.37 6.12 13.84
N ALA A 67 15.62 6.43 14.17
CA ALA A 67 16.52 5.50 14.87
C ALA A 67 15.98 5.09 16.24
N SER A 68 15.38 6.01 17.00
CA SER A 68 14.75 5.68 18.29
C SER A 68 13.51 4.78 18.12
N GLN A 69 12.70 5.00 17.08
CA GLN A 69 11.52 4.19 16.78
C GLN A 69 11.88 2.76 16.32
N LEU A 70 13.06 2.57 15.72
CA LEU A 70 13.51 1.30 15.15
C LEU A 70 14.54 0.57 16.02
N ALA A 71 14.83 1.10 17.22
CA ALA A 71 15.79 0.53 18.15
C ALA A 71 15.47 -0.95 18.48
N GLY A 72 16.49 -1.80 18.46
CA GLY A 72 16.35 -3.24 18.70
C GLY A 72 15.78 -4.04 17.53
N SER A 73 15.49 -3.40 16.39
CA SER A 73 15.04 -4.08 15.17
C SER A 73 16.17 -4.26 14.15
N ASN A 74 15.91 -5.07 13.12
CA ASN A 74 16.81 -5.22 11.97
C ASN A 74 16.54 -4.20 10.85
N VAL A 75 15.58 -3.28 11.03
CA VAL A 75 15.27 -2.25 10.03
C VAL A 75 16.31 -1.13 10.13
N LYS A 76 16.97 -0.84 9.02
CA LYS A 76 18.02 0.20 8.96
C LYS A 76 17.42 1.59 8.86
N VAL A 77 18.22 2.61 9.19
CA VAL A 77 17.88 4.02 8.94
C VAL A 77 18.76 4.53 7.82
N CYS A 78 18.13 4.97 6.74
CA CYS A 78 18.76 5.63 5.61
C CYS A 78 18.45 7.13 5.66
N ALA A 79 19.47 7.97 5.49
CA ALA A 79 19.32 9.40 5.31
C ALA A 79 19.72 9.84 3.90
N VAL A 80 19.15 10.92 3.41
CA VAL A 80 19.59 11.57 2.16
C VAL A 80 20.58 12.69 2.43
N VAL A 81 21.53 12.92 1.53
CA VAL A 81 22.58 13.96 1.66
C VAL A 81 22.72 14.77 0.37
N GLY A 82 22.87 16.09 0.50
CA GLY A 82 22.89 17.02 -0.62
C GLY A 82 21.61 16.97 -1.44
N PHE A 83 20.49 16.58 -0.83
CA PHE A 83 19.25 16.20 -1.50
C PHE A 83 18.25 17.36 -1.60
N PRO A 84 17.43 17.43 -2.67
CA PRO A 84 17.45 16.59 -3.86
C PRO A 84 18.39 17.10 -4.96
N LEU A 85 18.93 18.33 -4.84
CA LEU A 85 19.53 19.02 -5.98
C LEU A 85 20.99 18.62 -6.26
N GLY A 86 21.71 18.11 -5.27
CA GLY A 86 23.12 17.73 -5.39
C GLY A 86 24.11 18.89 -5.56
N ALA A 87 23.61 20.14 -5.64
CA ALA A 87 24.37 21.35 -5.94
C ALA A 87 24.91 22.08 -4.69
N THR A 88 25.18 21.34 -3.61
CA THR A 88 25.91 21.85 -2.45
C THR A 88 27.39 21.47 -2.52
N THR A 89 28.19 22.15 -1.72
CA THR A 89 29.63 21.97 -1.61
C THR A 89 30.00 20.61 -1.01
N THR A 90 31.18 20.08 -1.35
CA THR A 90 31.68 18.79 -0.83
C THR A 90 31.78 18.80 0.70
N LYS A 91 32.23 19.90 1.29
CA LYS A 91 32.37 20.04 2.74
C LYS A 91 31.03 19.87 3.45
N GLU A 92 29.99 20.49 2.92
CA GLU A 92 28.63 20.45 3.45
C GLU A 92 28.04 19.04 3.32
N LYS A 93 28.25 18.33 2.21
CA LYS A 93 27.83 16.93 2.07
C LYS A 93 28.52 16.02 3.10
N VAL A 94 29.83 16.20 3.31
CA VAL A 94 30.57 15.42 4.32
C VAL A 94 30.07 15.73 5.73
N SER A 95 29.87 17.00 6.06
CA SER A 95 29.34 17.41 7.37
C SER A 95 27.93 16.88 7.62
N GLU A 96 27.05 16.94 6.61
CA GLU A 96 25.69 16.40 6.68
C GLU A 96 25.69 14.87 6.84
N THR A 97 26.58 14.18 6.12
CA THR A 97 26.81 12.72 6.23
C THR A 97 27.20 12.33 7.65
N GLN A 98 28.22 12.99 8.21
CA GLN A 98 28.70 12.73 9.57
C GLN A 98 27.59 12.96 10.60
N THR A 99 26.86 14.07 10.48
CA THR A 99 25.72 14.41 11.36
C THR A 99 24.61 13.36 11.27
N ALA A 100 24.26 12.89 10.07
CA ALA A 100 23.25 11.85 9.89
C ALA A 100 23.68 10.53 10.55
N ILE A 101 24.93 10.12 10.38
CA ILE A 101 25.46 8.89 10.98
C ILE A 101 25.51 9.00 12.51
N GLU A 102 25.95 10.14 13.05
CA GLU A 102 25.93 10.42 14.49
C GLU A 102 24.52 10.38 15.08
N ASN A 103 23.51 10.75 14.29
CA ASN A 103 22.10 10.65 14.65
C ASN A 103 21.52 9.23 14.51
N GLY A 104 22.27 8.27 13.98
CA GLY A 104 21.89 6.85 13.89
C GLY A 104 21.59 6.34 12.48
N ALA A 105 21.89 7.09 11.42
CA ALA A 105 21.83 6.56 10.07
C ALA A 105 22.93 5.51 9.85
N THR A 106 22.57 4.38 9.24
CA THR A 106 23.51 3.32 8.83
C THR A 106 23.66 3.24 7.31
N GLU A 107 22.89 4.02 6.57
CA GLU A 107 23.03 4.17 5.13
C GLU A 107 22.79 5.63 4.72
N ILE A 108 23.50 6.08 3.69
CA ILE A 108 23.42 7.42 3.14
C ILE A 108 23.12 7.35 1.65
N ASP A 109 22.11 8.08 1.20
CA ASP A 109 21.77 8.27 -0.21
C ASP A 109 22.17 9.69 -0.62
N MET A 110 23.39 9.87 -1.14
CA MET A 110 23.88 11.19 -1.58
C MET A 110 23.44 11.50 -3.02
N VAL A 111 23.21 12.77 -3.35
CA VAL A 111 23.01 13.20 -4.75
C VAL A 111 24.32 13.68 -5.36
N ILE A 112 24.65 13.26 -6.58
CA ILE A 112 25.83 13.77 -7.31
C ILE A 112 25.70 15.27 -7.60
N ASN A 113 26.81 15.96 -7.89
CA ASN A 113 26.73 17.26 -8.53
C ASN A 113 26.44 17.09 -10.03
N ILE A 114 25.18 17.23 -10.43
CA ILE A 114 24.74 17.06 -11.82
C ILE A 114 25.45 18.04 -12.75
N GLY A 115 25.66 19.28 -12.30
CA GLY A 115 26.37 20.31 -13.08
C GLY A 115 27.80 19.93 -13.41
N ALA A 116 28.52 19.33 -12.45
CA ALA A 116 29.88 18.83 -12.68
C ALA A 116 29.91 17.72 -13.75
N VAL A 117 28.96 16.76 -13.68
CA VAL A 117 28.85 15.70 -14.70
C VAL A 117 28.56 16.29 -16.08
N LYS A 118 27.63 17.25 -16.19
CA LYS A 118 27.33 17.94 -17.45
C LYS A 118 28.52 18.70 -18.03
N SER A 119 29.33 19.31 -17.15
CA SER A 119 30.57 20.00 -17.53
C SER A 119 31.74 19.06 -17.80
N LYS A 120 31.56 17.74 -17.65
CA LYS A 120 32.60 16.71 -17.76
C LYS A 120 33.75 16.90 -16.77
N ASP A 121 33.48 17.48 -15.60
CA ASP A 121 34.43 17.61 -14.50
C ASP A 121 34.45 16.31 -13.69
N ASP A 122 35.10 15.29 -14.28
CA ASP A 122 35.14 13.94 -13.75
C ASP A 122 36.00 13.87 -12.48
N ASP A 123 37.04 14.71 -12.37
CA ASP A 123 37.89 14.84 -11.19
C ASP A 123 37.10 15.37 -9.99
N PHE A 124 36.32 16.45 -10.18
CA PHE A 124 35.44 16.96 -9.12
C PHE A 124 34.40 15.93 -8.70
N THR A 125 33.79 15.25 -9.69
CA THR A 125 32.75 14.25 -9.44
C THR A 125 33.31 13.08 -8.63
N LEU A 126 34.48 12.55 -9.02
CA LEU A 126 35.18 11.49 -8.31
C LEU A 126 35.56 11.91 -6.89
N ALA A 127 36.17 13.08 -6.74
CA ALA A 127 36.63 13.59 -5.45
C ALA A 127 35.47 13.77 -4.47
N GLN A 128 34.34 14.32 -4.93
CA GLN A 128 33.18 14.54 -4.05
C GLN A 128 32.53 13.22 -3.61
N ILE A 129 32.34 12.26 -4.53
CA ILE A 129 31.77 10.95 -4.18
C ILE A 129 32.72 10.20 -3.23
N THR A 130 34.03 10.26 -3.47
CA THR A 130 35.05 9.63 -2.62
C THR A 130 34.99 10.19 -1.21
N ALA A 131 34.93 11.51 -1.04
CA ALA A 131 34.89 12.15 0.28
C ALA A 131 33.66 11.74 1.10
N VAL A 132 32.47 11.69 0.47
CA VAL A 132 31.24 11.26 1.15
C VAL A 132 31.27 9.77 1.47
N THR A 133 31.78 8.95 0.55
CA THR A 133 31.90 7.49 0.73
C THR A 133 32.85 7.16 1.88
N GLN A 134 34.02 7.83 1.94
CA GLN A 134 34.95 7.69 3.06
C GLN A 134 34.31 8.06 4.39
N ALA A 135 33.59 9.19 4.47
CA ALA A 135 32.88 9.59 5.68
C ALA A 135 31.81 8.57 6.13
N CYS A 136 31.20 7.82 5.19
CA CYS A 136 30.30 6.72 5.52
C CYS A 136 31.06 5.50 6.07
N HIS A 137 32.10 5.06 5.35
CA HIS A 137 32.86 3.84 5.67
C HIS A 137 33.67 3.96 6.97
N GLU A 138 34.14 5.15 7.34
CA GLU A 138 34.79 5.41 8.63
C GLU A 138 33.91 5.05 9.84
N ARG A 139 32.60 4.92 9.63
CA ARG A 139 31.61 4.62 10.67
C ARG A 139 30.70 3.44 10.31
N ASP A 140 31.18 2.55 9.44
CA ASP A 140 30.48 1.34 8.98
C ASP A 140 29.09 1.60 8.37
N ALA A 141 28.88 2.77 7.75
CA ALA A 141 27.66 3.12 7.02
C ALA A 141 27.83 2.90 5.51
N LEU A 142 26.75 2.52 4.81
CA LEU A 142 26.77 2.35 3.36
C LEU A 142 26.53 3.68 2.62
N CYS A 143 27.23 3.90 1.52
CA CYS A 143 27.04 5.04 0.63
C CYS A 143 26.35 4.64 -0.68
N LYS A 144 25.23 5.27 -0.99
CA LYS A 144 24.49 5.12 -2.24
C LYS A 144 24.50 6.44 -3.01
N VAL A 145 24.87 6.38 -4.29
CA VAL A 145 25.03 7.56 -5.14
C VAL A 145 23.83 7.72 -6.06
N ILE A 146 22.96 8.70 -5.78
CA ILE A 146 21.86 9.10 -6.66
C ILE A 146 22.44 9.86 -7.85
N ILE A 147 22.32 9.27 -9.03
CA ILE A 147 22.85 9.86 -10.27
C ILE A 147 21.85 10.79 -10.97
N GLU A 148 20.58 10.72 -10.57
CA GLU A 148 19.48 11.49 -11.13
C GLU A 148 19.34 11.31 -12.66
N THR A 149 18.93 10.11 -13.04
CA THR A 149 18.91 9.67 -14.45
C THR A 149 18.11 10.56 -15.39
N SER A 150 17.09 11.29 -14.91
CA SER A 150 16.24 12.15 -15.73
C SER A 150 17.00 13.33 -16.36
N TYR A 151 18.11 13.75 -15.76
CA TYR A 151 18.96 14.80 -16.34
C TYR A 151 20.06 14.25 -17.24
N LEU A 152 20.35 12.96 -17.23
CA LEU A 152 21.56 12.40 -17.84
C LEU A 152 21.28 11.68 -19.16
N THR A 153 22.20 11.76 -20.12
CA THR A 153 22.22 10.86 -21.28
C THR A 153 22.73 9.47 -20.88
N ASN A 154 22.59 8.47 -21.75
CA ASN A 154 23.08 7.13 -21.45
C ASN A 154 24.61 7.09 -21.26
N GLU A 155 25.36 7.88 -22.04
CA GLU A 155 26.82 8.01 -21.91
C GLU A 155 27.19 8.62 -20.55
N GLU A 156 26.46 9.64 -20.10
CA GLU A 156 26.67 10.26 -18.80
C GLU A 156 26.31 9.32 -17.65
N LYS A 157 25.23 8.54 -17.78
CA LYS A 157 24.84 7.50 -16.80
C LYS A 157 25.94 6.45 -16.64
N VAL A 158 26.49 5.94 -17.74
CA VAL A 158 27.60 4.98 -17.71
C VAL A 158 28.82 5.58 -17.04
N ARG A 159 29.21 6.79 -17.45
CA ARG A 159 30.39 7.48 -16.92
C ARG A 159 30.28 7.73 -15.41
N VAL A 160 29.16 8.25 -14.92
CA VAL A 160 29.01 8.50 -13.48
C VAL A 160 28.91 7.21 -12.66
N CYS A 161 28.35 6.13 -13.22
CA CYS A 161 28.39 4.82 -12.57
C CYS A 161 29.82 4.28 -12.42
N GLN A 162 30.66 4.46 -13.44
CA GLN A 162 32.08 4.09 -13.38
C GLN A 162 32.83 4.93 -12.35
N ILE A 163 32.57 6.24 -12.30
CA ILE A 163 33.15 7.14 -11.29
C ILE A 163 32.71 6.74 -9.88
N ALA A 164 31.41 6.47 -9.66
CA ALA A 164 30.91 6.03 -8.35
C ALA A 164 31.55 4.71 -7.90
N LYS A 165 31.75 3.77 -8.83
CA LYS A 165 32.47 2.52 -8.57
C LYS A 165 33.94 2.76 -8.23
N ALA A 166 34.62 3.64 -8.96
CA ALA A 166 36.01 4.01 -8.68
C ALA A 166 36.18 4.73 -7.33
N ALA A 167 35.17 5.51 -6.92
CA ALA A 167 35.10 6.16 -5.62
C ALA A 167 34.83 5.20 -4.45
N GLY A 168 34.54 3.92 -4.73
CA GLY A 168 34.27 2.90 -3.73
C GLY A 168 32.85 2.93 -3.16
N ALA A 169 31.89 3.61 -3.80
CA ALA A 169 30.51 3.62 -3.33
C ALA A 169 29.90 2.21 -3.34
N ASP A 170 28.93 1.97 -2.46
CA ASP A 170 28.31 0.65 -2.30
C ASP A 170 27.17 0.43 -3.30
N PHE A 171 26.46 1.52 -3.66
CA PHE A 171 25.33 1.50 -4.59
C PHE A 171 25.35 2.69 -5.54
N VAL A 172 24.81 2.48 -6.74
CA VAL A 172 24.25 3.57 -7.56
C VAL A 172 22.73 3.56 -7.45
N LYS A 173 22.11 4.74 -7.45
CA LYS A 173 20.66 4.95 -7.31
C LYS A 173 20.13 5.80 -8.46
N THR A 174 18.98 5.44 -9.01
CA THR A 174 18.43 6.09 -10.22
C THR A 174 18.07 7.56 -9.98
N SER A 175 17.11 7.83 -9.09
CA SER A 175 16.41 9.13 -9.08
C SER A 175 16.08 9.61 -7.66
N THR A 176 15.92 10.93 -7.49
CA THR A 176 15.47 11.51 -6.23
C THR A 176 13.96 11.43 -6.03
N GLY A 177 13.20 11.43 -7.14
CA GLY A 177 11.74 11.58 -7.15
C GLY A 177 11.25 13.04 -7.17
N PHE A 178 12.16 14.02 -7.28
CA PHE A 178 11.85 15.46 -7.30
C PHE A 178 12.12 16.14 -8.65
N SER A 179 12.70 15.42 -9.61
CA SER A 179 13.21 15.93 -10.90
C SER A 179 12.26 15.68 -12.10
N GLY A 180 10.99 15.32 -11.84
CA GLY A 180 9.97 15.05 -12.88
C GLY A 180 10.06 13.68 -13.58
N GLY A 181 11.18 12.97 -13.44
CA GLY A 181 11.38 11.58 -13.90
C GLY A 181 11.62 10.59 -12.76
N GLY A 182 11.61 9.29 -13.06
CA GLY A 182 11.83 8.21 -12.08
C GLY A 182 12.65 7.07 -12.64
N ALA A 183 12.67 5.94 -11.94
CA ALA A 183 13.36 4.73 -12.41
C ALA A 183 12.69 4.16 -13.66
N THR A 184 13.49 3.81 -14.66
CA THR A 184 13.07 3.01 -15.82
C THR A 184 13.80 1.68 -15.83
N VAL A 185 13.22 0.66 -16.49
CA VAL A 185 13.84 -0.67 -16.62
C VAL A 185 15.17 -0.55 -17.37
N GLU A 186 15.21 0.29 -18.40
CA GLU A 186 16.37 0.54 -19.24
C GLU A 186 17.53 1.16 -18.44
N ASP A 187 17.23 2.15 -17.58
CA ASP A 187 18.24 2.80 -16.75
C ASP A 187 18.81 1.83 -15.71
N VAL A 188 17.95 1.04 -15.05
CA VAL A 188 18.39 0.04 -14.07
C VAL A 188 19.27 -1.01 -14.73
N ALA A 189 18.88 -1.51 -15.91
CA ALA A 189 19.67 -2.49 -16.65
C ALA A 189 21.03 -1.92 -17.11
N LEU A 190 21.05 -0.68 -17.60
CA LEU A 190 22.27 0.02 -18.00
C LEU A 190 23.22 0.20 -16.80
N MET A 191 22.69 0.64 -15.67
CA MET A 191 23.45 0.83 -14.43
C MET A 191 24.01 -0.50 -13.93
N ARG A 192 23.18 -1.56 -13.88
CA ARG A 192 23.59 -2.92 -13.48
C ARG A 192 24.71 -3.45 -14.36
N HIS A 193 24.57 -3.32 -15.68
CA HIS A 193 25.60 -3.73 -16.63
C HIS A 193 26.93 -3.01 -16.37
N THR A 194 26.85 -1.70 -16.08
CA THR A 194 28.03 -0.86 -15.86
C THR A 194 28.75 -1.18 -14.54
N VAL A 195 28.02 -1.32 -13.44
CA VAL A 195 28.63 -1.50 -12.12
C VAL A 195 29.00 -2.96 -11.82
N GLY A 196 28.41 -3.92 -12.54
CA GLY A 196 28.63 -5.36 -12.35
C GLY A 196 27.80 -5.92 -11.20
N GLN A 197 28.18 -7.11 -10.70
CA GLN A 197 27.38 -7.86 -9.71
C GLN A 197 27.68 -7.50 -8.25
N GLN A 198 28.85 -6.92 -7.97
CA GLN A 198 29.31 -6.65 -6.60
C GLN A 198 28.70 -5.37 -6.01
N MET A 199 28.64 -4.31 -6.81
CA MET A 199 28.05 -3.03 -6.41
C MET A 199 26.53 -3.09 -6.57
N GLY A 200 25.80 -2.51 -5.62
CA GLY A 200 24.34 -2.51 -5.65
C GLY A 200 23.74 -1.51 -6.64
N VAL A 201 22.50 -1.77 -7.06
CA VAL A 201 21.69 -0.85 -7.86
C VAL A 201 20.37 -0.61 -7.15
N LYS A 202 20.06 0.64 -6.80
CA LYS A 202 18.80 1.04 -6.17
C LYS A 202 17.90 1.73 -7.19
N ALA A 203 16.76 1.12 -7.49
CA ALA A 203 15.72 1.75 -8.30
C ALA A 203 14.82 2.61 -7.41
N SER A 204 14.61 3.87 -7.75
CA SER A 204 13.72 4.77 -7.01
C SER A 204 13.05 5.81 -7.90
N GLY A 205 11.84 6.20 -7.49
CA GLY A 205 10.98 7.12 -8.23
C GLY A 205 10.03 6.37 -9.16
N GLY A 206 8.72 6.49 -8.93
CA GLY A 206 7.68 5.96 -9.81
C GLY A 206 7.25 4.50 -9.60
N ILE A 207 7.85 3.77 -8.65
CA ILE A 207 7.51 2.37 -8.34
C ILE A 207 6.26 2.35 -7.44
N ARG A 208 5.08 2.02 -7.99
CA ARG A 208 3.79 2.15 -7.30
C ARG A 208 3.02 0.84 -7.14
N SER A 209 3.37 -0.19 -7.91
CA SER A 209 2.74 -1.50 -7.90
C SER A 209 3.75 -2.63 -7.72
N LEU A 210 3.25 -3.83 -7.40
CA LEU A 210 4.05 -5.06 -7.37
C LEU A 210 4.68 -5.35 -8.74
N ASP A 211 3.96 -5.09 -9.83
CA ASP A 211 4.50 -5.27 -11.18
C ASP A 211 5.70 -4.35 -11.45
N ASP A 212 5.61 -3.07 -11.06
CA ASP A 212 6.75 -2.15 -11.17
C ASP A 212 7.96 -2.68 -10.38
N ALA A 213 7.73 -3.15 -9.15
CA ALA A 213 8.78 -3.68 -8.31
C ALA A 213 9.45 -4.92 -8.93
N ARG A 214 8.65 -5.86 -9.47
CA ARG A 214 9.13 -7.04 -10.20
C ARG A 214 9.98 -6.66 -11.40
N ARG A 215 9.51 -5.71 -12.22
CA ARG A 215 10.25 -5.23 -13.40
C ARG A 215 11.58 -4.58 -13.04
N MET A 216 11.65 -3.81 -11.95
CA MET A 216 12.90 -3.21 -11.48
C MET A 216 13.89 -4.26 -10.96
N VAL A 217 13.43 -5.24 -10.18
CA VAL A 217 14.29 -6.34 -9.70
C VAL A 217 14.81 -7.17 -10.87
N ALA A 218 13.94 -7.51 -11.81
CA ALA A 218 14.27 -8.18 -13.06
C ALA A 218 15.34 -7.44 -13.88
N ALA A 219 15.27 -6.12 -13.93
CA ALA A 219 16.26 -5.28 -14.60
C ALA A 219 17.63 -5.25 -13.88
N GLY A 220 17.70 -5.78 -12.66
CA GLY A 220 18.91 -5.88 -11.86
C GLY A 220 18.97 -4.99 -10.63
N ALA A 221 17.86 -4.37 -10.21
CA ALA A 221 17.81 -3.64 -8.94
C ALA A 221 17.98 -4.60 -7.76
N SER A 222 18.90 -4.28 -6.85
CA SER A 222 19.11 -4.98 -5.58
C SER A 222 18.53 -4.22 -4.38
N ARG A 223 17.92 -3.05 -4.62
CA ARG A 223 17.15 -2.28 -3.65
C ARG A 223 16.10 -1.41 -4.35
N LEU A 224 14.98 -1.16 -3.70
CA LEU A 224 13.86 -0.36 -4.19
C LEU A 224 13.58 0.77 -3.19
N GLY A 225 13.70 2.03 -3.63
CA GLY A 225 13.30 3.20 -2.86
C GLY A 225 11.90 3.65 -3.24
N LEU A 226 10.94 3.44 -2.35
CA LEU A 226 9.52 3.69 -2.63
C LEU A 226 8.72 4.05 -1.37
N SER A 227 7.63 4.78 -1.55
CA SER A 227 6.66 5.13 -0.48
C SER A 227 5.45 4.18 -0.46
N SER A 228 5.26 3.38 -1.52
CA SER A 228 4.11 2.48 -1.68
C SER A 228 4.34 1.08 -1.08
N GLY A 229 5.31 0.94 -0.16
CA GLY A 229 5.77 -0.37 0.32
C GLY A 229 4.65 -1.23 0.89
N VAL A 230 3.78 -0.65 1.72
CA VAL A 230 2.63 -1.34 2.32
C VAL A 230 1.68 -1.88 1.25
N ARG A 231 1.36 -1.08 0.24
CA ARG A 231 0.47 -1.49 -0.86
C ARG A 231 1.08 -2.64 -1.65
N ILE A 232 2.36 -2.52 -2.03
CA ILE A 232 3.08 -3.54 -2.79
C ILE A 232 3.14 -4.86 -2.00
N MET A 233 3.36 -4.80 -0.68
CA MET A 233 3.32 -6.00 0.16
C MET A 233 1.94 -6.64 0.22
N GLN A 234 0.87 -5.85 0.27
CA GLN A 234 -0.49 -6.41 0.22
C GLN A 234 -0.79 -7.10 -1.11
N GLU A 235 -0.34 -6.52 -2.22
CA GLU A 235 -0.43 -7.12 -3.56
C GLU A 235 0.38 -8.43 -3.61
N ALA A 236 1.60 -8.44 -3.06
CA ALA A 236 2.46 -9.62 -3.02
C ALA A 236 1.87 -10.75 -2.16
N GLU A 237 1.36 -10.41 -0.97
CA GLU A 237 0.68 -11.36 -0.09
C GLU A 237 -0.60 -11.92 -0.73
N ALA A 238 -1.34 -11.11 -1.50
CA ALA A 238 -2.51 -11.58 -2.22
C ALA A 238 -2.13 -12.53 -3.37
N ALA A 239 -1.08 -12.21 -4.12
CA ALA A 239 -0.55 -13.07 -5.17
C ALA A 239 -0.07 -14.42 -4.59
N ALA A 240 0.68 -14.39 -3.48
CA ALA A 240 1.19 -15.58 -2.80
C ALA A 240 0.08 -16.50 -2.25
N ARG A 241 -1.09 -15.94 -1.88
CA ARG A 241 -2.25 -16.71 -1.42
C ARG A 241 -2.98 -17.48 -2.55
N GLY A 242 -2.62 -17.30 -3.81
CA GLY A 242 -3.18 -18.05 -4.93
C GLY A 242 -4.65 -17.68 -5.22
N GLY A 243 -4.86 -16.51 -5.85
CA GLY A 243 -5.97 -16.25 -6.78
C GLY A 243 -7.42 -16.44 -6.32
N THR A 244 -7.70 -16.60 -5.02
CA THR A 244 -9.07 -16.77 -4.52
C THR A 244 -9.44 -15.57 -3.65
N GLU A 245 -9.97 -14.52 -4.28
CA GLU A 245 -10.46 -13.33 -3.59
C GLU A 245 -11.98 -13.36 -3.49
N ILE A 246 -12.50 -13.33 -2.26
CA ILE A 246 -13.92 -13.09 -2.00
C ILE A 246 -14.09 -11.57 -1.88
N LEU A 247 -14.71 -10.95 -2.88
CA LEU A 247 -14.91 -9.49 -2.95
C LEU A 247 -15.90 -8.97 -1.90
N GLY A 248 -16.80 -9.84 -1.44
CA GLY A 248 -17.86 -9.52 -0.49
C GLY A 248 -19.07 -10.44 -0.67
N ILE A 249 -20.15 -10.13 0.04
CA ILE A 249 -21.45 -10.76 -0.17
C ILE A 249 -22.12 -10.01 -1.34
N ALA A 250 -22.28 -10.69 -2.48
CA ALA A 250 -22.97 -10.12 -3.64
C ALA A 250 -24.48 -10.03 -3.40
N GLU A 251 -25.07 -11.07 -2.82
CA GLU A 251 -26.50 -11.13 -2.55
C GLU A 251 -26.83 -11.81 -1.23
N ALA A 252 -27.94 -11.38 -0.62
CA ALA A 252 -28.62 -12.04 0.47
C ALA A 252 -30.10 -12.19 0.12
N VAL A 253 -30.73 -13.28 0.55
CA VAL A 253 -32.12 -13.61 0.24
C VAL A 253 -32.94 -13.65 1.52
N LEU A 254 -34.11 -12.99 1.49
CA LEU A 254 -35.18 -13.18 2.46
C LEU A 254 -36.43 -13.70 1.77
N TYR A 255 -37.19 -14.51 2.50
CA TYR A 255 -38.46 -15.03 2.03
C TYR A 255 -39.61 -14.23 2.61
N VAL A 256 -40.56 -13.91 1.73
CA VAL A 256 -41.77 -13.17 2.05
C VAL A 256 -42.98 -13.89 1.47
N THR A 257 -44.17 -13.62 2.00
CA THR A 257 -45.42 -14.23 1.55
C THR A 257 -46.26 -13.29 0.68
N ASP A 258 -45.96 -11.99 0.69
CA ASP A 258 -46.67 -10.95 -0.05
C ASP A 258 -45.67 -9.91 -0.59
N ILE A 259 -45.44 -9.95 -1.90
CA ILE A 259 -44.48 -9.11 -2.60
C ILE A 259 -44.83 -7.61 -2.52
N PRO A 260 -46.07 -7.16 -2.81
CA PRO A 260 -46.46 -5.76 -2.61
C PRO A 260 -46.27 -5.24 -1.19
N ARG A 261 -46.68 -6.00 -0.16
CA ARG A 261 -46.54 -5.60 1.25
C ARG A 261 -45.07 -5.50 1.63
N ALA A 262 -44.26 -6.49 1.25
CA ALA A 262 -42.83 -6.46 1.49
C ALA A 262 -42.18 -5.27 0.78
N ARG A 263 -42.50 -5.03 -0.50
CA ARG A 263 -42.00 -3.86 -1.23
C ARG A 263 -42.22 -2.58 -0.44
N GLN A 264 -43.46 -2.35 0.00
CA GLN A 264 -43.82 -1.15 0.74
C GLN A 264 -42.94 -0.97 1.97
N PHE A 265 -42.80 -2.01 2.80
CA PHE A 265 -41.96 -1.97 3.98
C PHE A 265 -40.49 -1.62 3.65
N TYR A 266 -39.88 -2.38 2.74
CA TYR A 266 -38.46 -2.22 2.44
C TYR A 266 -38.14 -0.90 1.70
N THR A 267 -39.08 -0.34 0.93
CA THR A 267 -38.87 0.95 0.25
C THR A 267 -39.27 2.15 1.10
N GLU A 268 -40.35 2.07 1.88
CA GLU A 268 -40.87 3.23 2.61
C GLU A 268 -40.30 3.30 4.03
N VAL A 269 -40.22 2.18 4.73
CA VAL A 269 -39.66 2.12 6.09
C VAL A 269 -38.14 2.12 6.02
N LEU A 270 -37.53 1.22 5.25
CA LEU A 270 -36.07 1.11 5.17
C LEU A 270 -35.42 1.97 4.08
N GLY A 271 -36.20 2.56 3.18
CA GLY A 271 -35.65 3.46 2.16
C GLY A 271 -34.79 2.77 1.10
N LEU A 272 -34.88 1.45 0.94
CA LEU A 272 -34.03 0.71 0.01
C LEU A 272 -34.52 0.91 -1.45
N PRO A 273 -33.63 1.31 -2.38
CA PRO A 273 -34.01 1.45 -3.79
C PRO A 273 -34.31 0.09 -4.43
N VAL A 274 -35.38 0.02 -5.21
CA VAL A 274 -35.66 -1.15 -6.07
C VAL A 274 -34.80 -1.08 -7.32
N SER A 275 -33.96 -2.10 -7.52
CA SER A 275 -33.11 -2.24 -8.70
C SER A 275 -33.83 -2.98 -9.83
N SER A 276 -34.56 -4.05 -9.51
CA SER A 276 -35.40 -4.79 -10.44
C SER A 276 -36.54 -5.49 -9.70
N GLN A 277 -37.60 -5.84 -10.43
CA GLN A 277 -38.76 -6.54 -9.89
C GLN A 277 -39.30 -7.54 -10.90
N PHE A 278 -39.66 -8.71 -10.40
CA PHE A 278 -40.32 -9.80 -11.10
C PHE A 278 -41.65 -10.13 -10.41
N GLU A 279 -42.37 -11.11 -10.95
CA GLU A 279 -43.67 -11.53 -10.42
C GLU A 279 -43.58 -12.20 -9.04
N ASP A 280 -42.42 -12.82 -8.76
CA ASP A 280 -42.12 -13.63 -7.58
C ASP A 280 -40.92 -13.11 -6.78
N ALA A 281 -40.32 -11.99 -7.18
CA ALA A 281 -39.12 -11.46 -6.55
C ALA A 281 -38.97 -9.94 -6.66
N ILE A 282 -38.35 -9.32 -5.66
CA ILE A 282 -37.90 -7.91 -5.70
C ILE A 282 -36.41 -7.85 -5.34
N PHE A 283 -35.63 -7.11 -6.11
CA PHE A 283 -34.20 -6.90 -5.89
C PHE A 283 -33.97 -5.48 -5.38
N LEU A 284 -33.45 -5.37 -4.16
CA LEU A 284 -33.23 -4.12 -3.45
C LEU A 284 -31.73 -3.83 -3.38
N GLN A 285 -31.33 -2.62 -3.72
CA GLN A 285 -29.93 -2.22 -3.62
C GLN A 285 -29.54 -1.96 -2.16
N THR A 286 -28.49 -2.64 -1.68
CA THR A 286 -27.92 -2.43 -0.35
C THR A 286 -26.46 -2.00 -0.47
N GLY A 287 -26.20 -0.69 -0.37
CA GLY A 287 -24.85 -0.14 -0.60
C GLY A 287 -24.46 -0.14 -2.09
N GLN A 288 -23.16 -0.12 -2.37
CA GLN A 288 -22.64 0.02 -3.74
C GLN A 288 -22.65 -1.28 -4.54
N ASN A 289 -22.35 -2.42 -3.90
CA ASN A 289 -22.05 -3.69 -4.59
C ASN A 289 -22.79 -4.92 -4.02
N SER A 290 -23.89 -4.71 -3.27
CA SER A 290 -24.67 -5.81 -2.69
C SER A 290 -26.16 -5.64 -2.96
N THR A 291 -26.86 -6.76 -3.06
CA THR A 291 -28.31 -6.82 -3.30
C THR A 291 -29.01 -7.65 -2.24
N LEU A 292 -30.11 -7.13 -1.71
CA LEU A 292 -31.06 -7.89 -0.91
C LEU A 292 -32.22 -8.32 -1.83
N ILE A 293 -32.49 -9.62 -1.92
CA ILE A 293 -33.56 -10.17 -2.74
C ILE A 293 -34.68 -10.67 -1.84
N LEU A 294 -35.90 -10.22 -2.12
CA LEU A 294 -37.12 -10.70 -1.46
C LEU A 294 -37.82 -11.66 -2.41
N PHE A 295 -37.94 -12.93 -2.03
CA PHE A 295 -38.60 -13.96 -2.83
C PHE A 295 -39.95 -14.39 -2.22
N ASP A 296 -40.96 -14.54 -3.07
CA ASP A 296 -42.26 -15.09 -2.68
C ASP A 296 -42.15 -16.59 -2.41
N ILE A 297 -42.22 -16.98 -1.14
CA ILE A 297 -42.09 -18.37 -0.72
C ILE A 297 -43.16 -19.28 -1.32
N ASN A 298 -44.35 -18.75 -1.60
CA ASN A 298 -45.47 -19.52 -2.13
C ASN A 298 -45.28 -19.88 -3.61
N LYS A 299 -44.37 -19.21 -4.31
CA LYS A 299 -44.09 -19.42 -5.73
C LYS A 299 -42.84 -20.26 -5.99
N LEU A 300 -42.07 -20.60 -4.94
CA LEU A 300 -40.82 -21.37 -5.05
C LEU A 300 -41.04 -22.88 -5.22
N GLU A 301 -42.19 -23.43 -4.81
CA GLU A 301 -42.47 -24.88 -4.92
C GLU A 301 -42.92 -25.31 -6.32
N VAL A 302 -43.09 -24.39 -7.28
CA VAL A 302 -43.81 -24.67 -8.54
C VAL A 302 -42.91 -24.76 -9.79
N ARG A 303 -41.57 -24.72 -9.68
CA ARG A 303 -40.72 -24.82 -10.89
C ARG A 303 -39.49 -25.71 -10.72
N GLU A 304 -39.27 -26.61 -11.69
CA GLU A 304 -37.93 -26.95 -12.14
C GLU A 304 -37.26 -25.64 -12.61
N SER A 305 -36.60 -24.95 -11.69
CA SER A 305 -35.86 -23.71 -11.95
C SER A 305 -34.42 -24.04 -12.33
N ILE A 306 -33.83 -23.20 -13.19
CA ILE A 306 -32.39 -23.25 -13.53
C ILE A 306 -31.53 -22.86 -12.30
N ILE A 307 -32.14 -22.17 -11.32
CA ILE A 307 -31.50 -21.74 -10.08
C ILE A 307 -31.85 -22.75 -8.97
N PRO A 308 -30.86 -23.30 -8.25
CA PRO A 308 -31.11 -24.16 -7.09
C PRO A 308 -31.96 -23.46 -6.03
N SER A 309 -32.70 -24.24 -5.24
CA SER A 309 -33.30 -23.69 -4.01
C SER A 309 -32.22 -23.07 -3.14
N HIS A 310 -32.45 -21.86 -2.61
CA HIS A 310 -31.53 -21.20 -1.66
C HIS A 310 -31.52 -21.87 -0.27
N GLY A 311 -32.27 -22.98 -0.08
CA GLY A 311 -32.12 -23.88 1.06
C GLY A 311 -32.65 -23.39 2.42
N ALA A 312 -33.06 -22.13 2.54
CA ALA A 312 -33.67 -21.59 3.75
C ALA A 312 -35.20 -21.82 3.78
N ARG A 313 -35.75 -22.10 4.96
CA ARG A 313 -37.20 -22.21 5.22
C ARG A 313 -37.53 -21.46 6.51
N GLY A 314 -38.63 -20.71 6.52
CA GLY A 314 -39.05 -19.91 7.68
C GLY A 314 -38.39 -18.53 7.74
N GLN A 315 -38.56 -17.85 8.88
CA GLN A 315 -38.04 -16.50 9.12
C GLN A 315 -36.50 -16.48 9.10
N GLY A 316 -35.93 -15.61 8.28
CA GLY A 316 -34.48 -15.40 8.15
C GLY A 316 -33.96 -14.25 9.01
N HIS A 317 -32.65 -14.00 8.91
CA HIS A 317 -31.99 -12.86 9.54
C HIS A 317 -31.09 -12.14 8.53
N VAL A 318 -31.18 -10.81 8.48
CA VAL A 318 -30.19 -9.98 7.78
C VAL A 318 -29.79 -8.80 8.66
N CYS A 319 -28.48 -8.55 8.69
CA CYS A 319 -27.90 -7.38 9.35
C CYS A 319 -27.47 -6.36 8.30
N LEU A 320 -27.99 -5.14 8.43
CA LEU A 320 -27.65 -4.00 7.59
C LEU A 320 -26.75 -3.04 8.38
N ALA A 321 -25.58 -2.75 7.82
CA ALA A 321 -24.66 -1.79 8.42
C ALA A 321 -25.12 -0.35 8.13
N ILE A 322 -25.27 0.46 9.18
CA ILE A 322 -25.63 1.87 9.09
C ILE A 322 -24.50 2.77 9.61
N PRO A 323 -24.47 4.06 9.23
CA PRO A 323 -23.59 5.00 9.91
C PRO A 323 -23.94 5.09 11.43
N PRO A 324 -22.96 4.99 12.35
CA PRO A 324 -23.14 5.16 13.79
C PRO A 324 -23.88 6.45 14.15
N GLU A 325 -23.57 7.55 13.46
CA GLU A 325 -24.23 8.84 13.70
C GLU A 325 -25.74 8.83 13.38
N GLN A 326 -26.25 7.79 12.70
CA GLN A 326 -27.66 7.67 12.34
C GLN A 326 -28.44 6.73 13.26
N MET A 327 -27.83 6.11 14.27
CA MET A 327 -28.51 5.11 15.11
C MET A 327 -29.79 5.66 15.77
N ASP A 328 -29.70 6.85 16.38
CA ASP A 328 -30.86 7.51 17.00
C ASP A 328 -31.91 7.93 15.97
N GLY A 329 -31.47 8.31 14.77
CA GLY A 329 -32.35 8.64 13.65
C GLY A 329 -33.13 7.42 13.16
N TRP A 330 -32.49 6.26 13.10
CA TRP A 330 -33.14 4.99 12.77
C TRP A 330 -34.13 4.55 13.84
N ARG A 331 -33.77 4.69 15.13
CA ARG A 331 -34.70 4.44 16.24
C ARG A 331 -35.96 5.29 16.10
N ALA A 332 -35.81 6.59 15.89
CA ALA A 332 -36.94 7.50 15.70
C ALA A 332 -37.78 7.15 14.46
N ARG A 333 -37.13 6.77 13.35
CA ARG A 333 -37.81 6.39 12.11
C ARG A 333 -38.65 5.13 12.25
N LEU A 334 -38.12 4.09 12.90
CA LEU A 334 -38.84 2.83 13.14
C LEU A 334 -40.09 3.09 13.98
N LEU A 335 -39.95 3.82 15.09
CA LEU A 335 -41.07 4.19 15.95
C LEU A 335 -42.13 5.03 15.23
N ALA A 336 -41.72 5.95 14.35
CA ALA A 336 -42.63 6.75 13.55
C ALA A 336 -43.44 5.95 12.51
N HIS A 337 -42.96 4.77 12.13
CA HIS A 337 -43.68 3.81 11.27
C HIS A 337 -44.34 2.68 12.07
N GLU A 338 -44.50 2.87 13.38
CA GLU A 338 -45.14 1.89 14.27
C GLU A 338 -44.43 0.52 14.30
N ILE A 339 -43.11 0.51 14.06
CA ILE A 339 -42.28 -0.70 14.14
C ILE A 339 -41.66 -0.81 15.53
N GLU A 340 -41.93 -1.93 16.20
CA GLU A 340 -41.36 -2.27 17.50
C GLU A 340 -39.89 -2.67 17.37
N ILE A 341 -39.05 -2.16 18.29
CA ILE A 341 -37.67 -2.61 18.48
C ILE A 341 -37.69 -3.72 19.52
N GLU A 342 -37.42 -4.94 19.11
CA GLU A 342 -37.49 -6.14 19.97
C GLU A 342 -36.32 -6.23 20.93
N HIS A 343 -35.13 -5.81 20.50
CA HIS A 343 -33.91 -5.93 21.30
C HIS A 343 -32.86 -4.89 20.88
N GLU A 344 -32.07 -4.41 21.85
CA GLU A 344 -30.89 -3.58 21.62
C GLU A 344 -29.66 -4.25 22.25
N GLN A 345 -28.53 -4.27 21.53
CA GLN A 345 -27.32 -4.92 22.01
C GLN A 345 -26.09 -4.02 21.85
N ASP A 346 -25.42 -3.76 22.98
CA ASP A 346 -24.07 -3.20 23.02
C ASP A 346 -23.03 -4.31 23.01
N TRP A 347 -22.07 -4.24 22.09
CA TRP A 347 -20.99 -5.22 21.98
C TRP A 347 -19.68 -4.68 22.57
N SER A 348 -18.80 -5.58 23.00
CA SER A 348 -17.55 -5.27 23.72
C SER A 348 -16.55 -4.38 22.97
N LEU A 349 -16.80 -4.07 21.69
CA LEU A 349 -15.96 -3.24 20.83
C LEU A 349 -16.62 -1.89 20.48
N GLY A 350 -17.68 -1.50 21.20
CA GLY A 350 -18.36 -0.20 21.02
C GLY A 350 -19.27 -0.13 19.79
N THR A 351 -19.67 -1.28 19.25
CA THR A 351 -20.73 -1.39 18.24
C THR A 351 -22.07 -1.63 18.92
N HIS A 352 -23.13 -1.08 18.33
CA HIS A 352 -24.49 -1.16 18.84
C HIS A 352 -25.42 -1.68 17.74
N SER A 353 -26.39 -2.52 18.13
CA SER A 353 -27.33 -3.17 17.21
C SER A 353 -28.78 -2.96 17.67
N LEU A 354 -29.68 -2.69 16.72
CA LEU A 354 -31.13 -2.67 16.91
C LEU A 354 -31.76 -3.84 16.16
N TYR A 355 -32.58 -4.64 16.85
CA TYR A 355 -33.31 -5.77 16.27
C TYR A 355 -34.81 -5.48 16.19
N PHE A 356 -35.43 -5.79 15.05
CA PHE A 356 -36.86 -5.59 14.79
C PHE A 356 -37.33 -6.59 13.72
N ARG A 357 -38.64 -6.59 13.43
CA ARG A 357 -39.24 -7.51 12.46
C ARG A 357 -39.71 -6.80 11.20
N ASP A 358 -39.58 -7.51 10.08
CA ASP A 358 -40.35 -7.20 8.89
C ASP A 358 -41.78 -7.80 8.98
N PRO A 359 -42.68 -7.47 8.05
CA PRO A 359 -44.06 -7.96 8.07
C PRO A 359 -44.23 -9.49 7.96
N ASP A 360 -43.19 -10.20 7.53
CA ASP A 360 -43.14 -11.66 7.41
C ASP A 360 -42.44 -12.31 8.61
N GLY A 361 -41.99 -11.50 9.57
CA GLY A 361 -41.33 -11.90 10.80
C GLY A 361 -39.85 -12.23 10.64
N ASN A 362 -39.22 -11.89 9.51
CA ASN A 362 -37.77 -11.93 9.39
C ASN A 362 -37.14 -10.99 10.42
N SER A 363 -36.05 -11.44 11.04
CA SER A 363 -35.29 -10.61 11.98
C SER A 363 -34.37 -9.68 11.20
N LEU A 364 -34.57 -8.38 11.38
CA LEU A 364 -33.74 -7.35 10.80
C LEU A 364 -32.87 -6.75 11.90
N GLU A 365 -31.57 -6.64 11.62
CA GLU A 365 -30.60 -5.96 12.48
C GLU A 365 -30.09 -4.70 11.79
N LEU A 366 -30.20 -3.54 12.44
CA LEU A 366 -29.39 -2.38 12.08
C LEU A 366 -28.20 -2.32 13.01
N MET A 367 -27.01 -2.52 12.46
CA MET A 367 -25.76 -2.49 13.23
C MET A 367 -24.95 -1.26 12.88
N ASP A 368 -24.35 -0.67 13.90
CA ASP A 368 -23.32 0.34 13.76
C ASP A 368 -22.16 -0.17 12.87
N GLY A 369 -22.06 0.41 11.68
CA GLY A 369 -21.06 0.11 10.67
C GLY A 369 -19.65 0.59 10.99
N ARG A 370 -19.32 1.12 12.18
CA ARG A 370 -17.94 1.54 12.56
C ARG A 370 -16.89 0.46 12.26
N HIS A 371 -17.23 -0.82 12.49
CA HIS A 371 -16.35 -1.95 12.20
C HIS A 371 -16.29 -2.27 10.70
N TYR A 372 -17.45 -2.29 10.03
CA TYR A 372 -17.54 -2.52 8.58
C TYR A 372 -16.85 -1.42 7.78
N ARG A 373 -17.05 -0.15 8.13
CA ARG A 373 -16.39 1.01 7.51
C ARG A 373 -14.88 1.01 7.74
N ARG A 374 -14.33 0.40 8.79
CA ARG A 374 -12.87 0.26 8.96
C ARG A 374 -12.26 -0.81 8.03
N VAL A 375 -13.06 -1.83 7.67
CA VAL A 375 -12.70 -2.87 6.69
C VAL A 375 -12.94 -2.37 5.26
N TRP A 376 -14.08 -1.72 5.00
CA TRP A 376 -14.45 -1.15 3.70
C TRP A 376 -13.69 0.11 3.34
N ARG A 377 -13.38 1.02 4.27
CA ARG A 377 -12.51 2.18 3.96
C ARG A 377 -11.10 1.72 3.58
N LYS A 378 -10.61 0.62 4.16
CA LYS A 378 -9.36 -0.05 3.72
C LYS A 378 -9.48 -0.74 2.35
N LEU A 379 -10.69 -1.00 1.85
CA LEU A 379 -10.96 -1.57 0.53
C LEU A 379 -11.33 -0.49 -0.51
N GLN A 380 -11.99 0.61 -0.13
CA GLN A 380 -12.34 1.74 -1.01
C GLN A 380 -11.19 2.74 -1.19
N GLU A 381 -10.32 2.93 -0.19
CA GLU A 381 -9.02 3.58 -0.40
C GLU A 381 -8.16 2.81 -1.43
N LYS A 382 -8.51 1.55 -1.77
CA LYS A 382 -7.89 0.81 -2.88
C LYS A 382 -8.56 1.05 -4.24
N THR A 383 -9.74 1.67 -4.33
CA THR A 383 -10.44 1.87 -5.61
C THR A 383 -10.64 3.34 -6.02
N ASP A 384 -10.70 4.32 -5.11
CA ASP A 384 -10.93 5.74 -5.46
C ASP A 384 -9.65 6.60 -5.55
N THR A 385 -8.46 6.01 -5.44
CA THR A 385 -7.20 6.59 -5.97
C THR A 385 -6.83 5.97 -7.33
N ALA A 386 -7.85 5.59 -8.10
CA ALA A 386 -7.72 5.27 -9.52
C ALA A 386 -8.02 6.54 -10.35
N TYR A 387 -7.09 7.49 -10.35
CA TYR A 387 -6.72 8.35 -11.48
C TYR A 387 -5.33 8.94 -11.26
#